data_AF-A0AAW9GIT5-F1
#
_entry.id   AF-A0AAW9GIT5-F1
#
_cell.length_a   1.000
_cell.length_b   1.000
_cell.length_c   1.000
_cell.angle_alpha   90.00
_cell.angle_beta   90.00
_cell.angle_gamma   90.00
#
_symmetry.space_group_name_H-M   'P 1'
#
loop_
_entity.id
_entity.type
_entity.pdbx_description
1 polymer ?
#
loop_
_entity_poly.entity_id
_entity_poly.type
_entity_poly.pdbx_seq_one_letter_code
_entity_poly.pdbx_strand_id
1 'polypeptide(L)' 'MMIYGRKQEDSKTKETWDYVACYYPIGNVSTEYNMFFNHEYISEVIFTGYINEDEIKLREDLK' A
#
# COMPACT_ATOMS: atom_id res chain seq x y z
N MET A 1 -7.94 -3.37 -6.60
CA MET A 1 -6.51 -3.44 -6.20
C MET A 1 -6.42 -3.71 -4.72
N MET A 2 -5.30 -4.24 -4.25
CA MET A 2 -5.04 -4.46 -2.82
C MET A 2 -3.73 -3.79 -2.43
N ILE A 3 -3.81 -2.86 -1.48
CA ILE A 3 -2.65 -2.23 -0.86
C ILE A 3 -2.01 -3.24 0.09
N TYR A 4 -0.69 -3.43 -0.01
CA TYR A 4 0.05 -4.34 0.87
C TYR A 4 1.29 -3.70 1.51
N GLY A 5 1.63 -2.46 1.16
CA GLY A 5 2.71 -1.70 1.81
C GLY A 5 2.36 -0.23 1.96
N ARG A 6 2.94 0.41 2.98
CA ARG A 6 2.76 1.84 3.32
C ARG A 6 4.11 2.55 3.37
N LYS A 7 4.17 3.85 3.05
CA LYS A 7 5.40 4.66 2.98
C LYS A 7 6.54 3.91 2.27
N GLN A 8 6.33 3.58 1.00
CA GLN A 8 7.26 2.75 0.24
C GLN A 8 8.14 3.61 -0.67
N GLU A 9 9.45 3.34 -0.66
CA GLU A 9 10.38 3.90 -1.65
C GLU A 9 10.36 3.05 -2.92
N ASP A 10 10.09 3.67 -4.07
CA ASP A 10 10.32 3.02 -5.34
C ASP A 10 11.82 2.92 -5.60
N SER A 11 12.31 1.68 -5.73
CA SER A 11 13.73 1.41 -5.93
C SER A 11 14.29 2.02 -7.22
N LYS A 12 13.44 2.27 -8.22
CA LYS A 12 13.82 2.85 -9.52
C LYS A 12 13.91 4.37 -9.47
N THR A 13 12.87 5.04 -8.99
CA THR A 13 12.77 6.51 -8.99
C THR A 13 13.32 7.15 -7.73
N LYS A 14 13.47 6.39 -6.63
CA LYS A 14 13.80 6.88 -5.28
C LYS A 14 12.74 7.79 -4.68
N GLU A 15 11.57 7.84 -5.28
CA GLU A 15 10.42 8.55 -4.74
C GLU A 15 9.73 7.72 -3.66
N THR A 16 9.27 8.40 -2.60
CA THR A 16 8.47 7.79 -1.55
C THR A 16 6.99 8.00 -1.85
N TRP A 17 6.23 6.93 -1.78
CA TRP A 17 4.79 6.90 -2.02
C TRP A 17 4.05 6.44 -0.78
N ASP A 18 2.82 6.92 -0.60
CA ASP A 18 2.02 6.49 0.56
C ASP A 18 1.74 4.99 0.53
N TYR A 19 1.52 4.42 -0.66
CA TYR A 19 1.12 3.02 -0.82
C TYR A 19 1.81 2.32 -1.99
N VAL A 20 1.98 1.00 -1.84
CA VAL A 20 2.18 0.06 -2.94
C VAL A 20 1.05 -0.97 -2.95
N ALA A 21 0.54 -1.30 -4.14
CA ALA A 21 -0.52 -2.26 -4.34
C ALA A 21 -0.25 -3.26 -5.46
N CYS A 22 -1.04 -4.32 -5.46
CA CYS A 22 -1.11 -5.33 -6.52
C CYS A 22 -2.56 -5.63 -6.91
N TYR A 23 -2.73 -6.43 -7.96
CA TYR A 23 -4.05 -6.91 -8.38
C TYR A 23 -4.58 -7.96 -7.41
N TYR A 24 -5.86 -7.83 -7.03
CA TYR A 24 -6.59 -8.84 -6.27
C TYR A 24 -7.48 -9.64 -7.23
N PRO A 25 -7.59 -10.99 -7.12
CA PRO A 25 -7.02 -11.85 -6.07
C PRO A 25 -5.61 -12.40 -6.36
N ILE A 26 -4.96 -11.96 -7.44
CA ILE A 26 -3.67 -12.48 -7.91
C ILE A 26 -2.55 -12.33 -6.86
N GLY A 27 -2.49 -11.18 -6.17
CA GLY A 27 -1.47 -10.89 -5.17
C GLY A 27 -0.17 -10.32 -5.74
N ASN A 28 0.88 -10.29 -4.91
CA ASN A 28 2.21 -9.78 -5.27
C ASN A 28 3.02 -10.90 -5.97
N VAL A 29 3.07 -10.88 -7.31
CA VAL A 29 3.71 -11.92 -8.13
C VAL A 29 5.07 -11.48 -8.67
N SER A 30 5.21 -10.22 -9.07
CA SER A 30 6.49 -9.64 -9.45
C SER A 30 6.45 -8.12 -9.28
N THR A 31 7.64 -7.52 -9.20
CA THR A 31 7.79 -6.06 -9.06
C THR A 31 7.27 -5.28 -10.27
N GLU A 32 7.07 -5.94 -11.41
CA GLU A 32 6.50 -5.32 -12.62
C GLU A 32 5.02 -4.96 -12.46
N TYR A 33 4.32 -5.64 -11.54
CA TYR A 33 2.90 -5.40 -11.25
C TYR A 33 2.67 -4.52 -10.02
N ASN A 34 3.73 -3.95 -9.45
CA ASN A 34 3.62 -3.03 -8.33
C ASN A 34 3.07 -1.68 -8.82
N MET A 35 2.03 -1.21 -8.15
CA MET A 35 1.47 0.12 -8.38
C MET A 35 1.72 1.00 -7.17
N PHE A 36 2.44 2.09 -7.37
CA PHE A 36 2.70 3.11 -6.35
C PHE A 36 1.73 4.29 -6.52
N PHE A 37 1.17 4.78 -5.41
CA PHE A 37 0.27 5.93 -5.43
C PHE A 37 0.12 6.57 -4.04
N ASN A 38 -0.28 7.84 -4.03
CA ASN A 38 -0.58 8.61 -2.81
C ASN A 38 -2.04 8.45 -2.37
N HIS A 39 -2.30 8.74 -1.10
CA HIS A 39 -3.62 8.62 -0.48
C HIS A 39 -4.70 9.45 -1.19
N GLU A 40 -4.35 10.61 -1.73
CA GLU A 40 -5.27 11.49 -2.46
C GLU A 40 -5.90 10.82 -3.70
N TYR A 41 -5.27 9.77 -4.24
CA TYR A 41 -5.78 9.03 -5.40
C TYR A 41 -6.74 7.89 -5.03
N ILE A 42 -7.03 7.67 -3.74
CA ILE A 42 -7.99 6.66 -3.31
C ILE A 42 -9.41 7.23 -3.35
N SER A 43 -10.23 6.72 -4.26
CA SER A 43 -11.65 7.08 -4.32
C SER A 43 -12.48 6.37 -3.24
N GLU A 44 -12.22 5.09 -2.97
CA GLU A 44 -13.01 4.28 -2.03
C GLU A 44 -12.19 3.11 -1.49
N VAL A 45 -12.38 2.77 -0.21
CA VAL A 45 -11.84 1.57 0.43
C VAL A 45 -12.99 0.61 0.72
N ILE A 46 -13.11 -0.43 -0.08
CA ILE A 46 -14.22 -1.41 0.03
C ILE A 46 -13.95 -2.51 1.06
N PHE A 47 -12.69 -2.74 1.44
CA PHE A 47 -12.29 -3.74 2.42
C PHE A 47 -10.92 -3.39 3.02
N THR A 48 -10.82 -3.41 4.36
CA THR A 48 -9.60 -3.03 5.07
C THR A 48 -8.67 -4.20 5.39
N GLY A 49 -9.15 -5.45 5.26
CA GLY A 49 -8.40 -6.62 5.68
C GLY A 49 -8.32 -6.77 7.20
N TYR A 50 -7.30 -7.48 7.65
CA TYR A 50 -7.07 -7.77 9.06
C TYR A 50 -6.49 -6.56 9.80
N ILE A 51 -7.02 -6.28 10.99
CA ILE A 51 -6.61 -5.17 11.85
C ILE A 51 -6.28 -5.74 13.22
N ASN A 52 -5.06 -5.51 13.69
CA ASN A 52 -4.60 -5.85 15.04
C ASN A 52 -3.93 -4.62 15.71
N GLU A 53 -3.51 -4.77 16.96
CA GLU A 53 -2.88 -3.70 17.73
C GLU A 53 -1.61 -3.15 17.06
N ASP A 54 -0.76 -4.03 16.52
CA ASP A 54 0.46 -3.61 15.80
C ASP A 54 0.14 -2.79 14.54
N GLU A 55 -0.91 -3.18 13.81
CA GLU A 55 -1.35 -2.50 12.60
C GLU A 55 -1.91 -1.11 12.92
N ILE A 56 -2.67 -0.98 14.02
CA ILE A 56 -3.16 0.31 14.52
C ILE A 56 -1.98 1.20 14.92
N LYS A 57 -1.03 0.67 15.69
CA LYS A 57 0.16 1.41 16.12
C LYS A 57 0.99 1.91 14.92
N LEU A 58 1.20 1.05 13.92
CA LEU A 58 1.87 1.44 12.69
C LEU A 58 1.15 2.59 11.97
N ARG A 59 -0.20 2.63 11.96
CA ARG A 59 -0.94 3.75 11.35
C ARG A 59 -0.69 5.07 12.08
N GLU A 60 -0.53 5.04 13.39
CA GLU A 60 -0.26 6.24 14.20
C GLU A 60 1.16 6.74 13.97
N ASP A 61 2.15 5.83 13.96
CA ASP A 61 3.56 6.15 13.70
C ASP A 61 3.81 6.68 12.28
N LEU A 62 2.92 6.33 11.33
CA LEU A 62 3.00 6.77 9.94
C LEU A 62 2.24 8.08 9.64
N LYS A 63 1.54 8.69 10.61
CA LYS A 63 1.03 10.07 10.44
C LYS A 63 2.16 11.10 10.40
#